data_AF-A0A5J6V8C4-F1
#
_entry.id   AF-A0A5J6V8C4-F1
#
_cell.length_a   1.000
_cell.length_b   1.000
_cell.length_c   1.000
_cell.angle_alpha   90.00
_cell.angle_beta   90.00
_cell.angle_gamma   90.00
#
_symmetry.space_group_name_H-M   'P 1'
#
loop_
_entity.id
_entity.type
_entity.pdbx_description
1 polymer ?
#
loop_
_entity_poly.entity_id
_entity_poly.type
_entity_poly.pdbx_seq_one_letter_code
_entity_poly.pdbx_strand_id
1 'polypeptide(L)'
;MFDLRSIKVLVFGALAMLLVFTMPSFSTAMFTSTSSHTVTVSAAADWVAPKVSLVNLPVQISGVHILEAEASDDYGSGVAQVIIEVRPAGGGTWTPVCTDRSAPYQCSWDTNGVADDNHEVRARATDRAGLVGTSGILTTSVANERPAVSHPGNPANGAPTLTARANSGIAAPNDDVAPVEPDPSGPAVADEDRRETVEPAPEEPPAVPGDEEDGAAPGDDEDQTGPQDEVAELHGVGIDVIDGGHGVGELNEGDTFTFTYSGEVDSTTVLANWSREATPVSVRVRDGHLLGGSDLDDTLDIRSGDLPVELGHVHLGADVIDTDQQILLPATMTAQTGTVDGAVLSTVTVRLGAVIDEGEVLQPVDAAPVLTWTPSAAVTTLTGRPCVAEPVTQSAGGTF
;
A
#
# COMPACT_ATOMS: atom_id res chain seq x y z
N MET A 1 76.27 33.07 -86.32
CA MET A 1 76.41 31.79 -85.59
C MET A 1 75.88 32.03 -84.19
N PHE A 2 74.56 31.89 -83.99
CA PHE A 2 73.91 32.13 -82.71
C PHE A 2 73.99 30.87 -81.85
N ASP A 3 74.47 31.03 -80.62
CA ASP A 3 74.84 29.95 -79.72
C ASP A 3 73.61 29.15 -79.25
N LEU A 4 73.59 27.86 -79.59
CA LEU A 4 72.53 26.91 -79.26
C LEU A 4 72.35 26.72 -77.74
N ARG A 5 73.29 27.20 -76.92
CA ARG A 5 73.25 27.09 -75.45
C ARG A 5 72.22 28.03 -74.82
N SER A 6 71.99 29.22 -75.38
CA SER A 6 71.05 30.20 -74.80
C SER A 6 69.58 29.87 -75.04
N ILE A 7 69.25 29.18 -76.14
CA ILE A 7 67.87 28.77 -76.45
C ILE A 7 67.40 27.64 -75.53
N LYS A 8 68.30 26.71 -75.14
CA LYS A 8 67.95 25.61 -74.24
C LYS A 8 67.66 26.07 -72.82
N VAL A 9 68.39 27.08 -72.32
CA VAL A 9 68.15 27.64 -70.97
C VAL A 9 66.84 28.43 -70.92
N LEU A 10 66.48 29.14 -71.99
CA LEU A 10 65.25 29.92 -72.04
C LEU A 10 64.01 29.03 -72.19
N VAL A 11 64.12 27.92 -72.94
CA VAL A 11 63.05 26.92 -73.03
C VAL A 11 62.88 26.12 -71.73
N PHE A 12 63.97 25.76 -71.04
CA PHE A 12 63.88 25.11 -69.73
C PHE A 12 63.32 26.04 -68.64
N GLY A 13 63.69 27.31 -68.65
CA GLY A 13 63.14 28.31 -67.74
C GLY A 13 61.64 28.53 -67.95
N ALA A 14 61.20 28.63 -69.21
CA ALA A 14 59.78 28.78 -69.54
C ALA A 14 58.96 27.51 -69.21
N LEU A 15 59.53 26.31 -69.41
CA LEU A 15 58.87 25.05 -69.08
C LEU A 15 58.78 24.82 -67.57
N ALA A 16 59.80 25.23 -66.80
CA ALA A 16 59.77 25.18 -65.35
C ALA A 16 58.78 26.19 -64.74
N MET A 17 58.61 27.37 -65.35
CA MET A 17 57.65 28.37 -64.88
C MET A 17 56.19 28.00 -65.25
N LEU A 18 55.97 27.24 -66.33
CA LEU A 18 54.65 26.76 -66.73
C LEU A 18 54.16 25.58 -65.86
N LEU A 19 55.07 24.81 -65.25
CA LEU A 19 54.70 23.67 -64.41
C LEU A 19 54.24 24.06 -62.98
N VAL A 20 54.43 25.31 -62.57
CA VAL A 20 54.03 25.79 -61.23
C VAL A 20 52.56 26.25 -61.18
N PHE A 21 51.88 26.35 -62.34
CA PHE A 21 50.50 26.86 -62.42
C PHE A 21 49.39 25.79 -62.55
N THR A 22 49.71 24.50 -62.49
CA THR A 22 48.71 23.41 -62.64
C THR A 22 48.54 22.52 -61.42
N MET A 23 48.95 22.96 -60.22
CA MET A 23 48.52 22.26 -59.01
C MET A 23 47.05 22.59 -58.75
N PRO A 24 46.15 21.59 -58.61
CA PRO A 24 44.79 21.86 -58.18
C PRO A 24 44.87 22.53 -56.80
N SER A 25 44.42 23.78 -56.71
CA SER A 25 44.17 24.41 -55.42
C SER A 25 42.96 23.69 -54.83
N PHE A 26 43.20 22.78 -53.89
CA PHE A 26 42.13 22.24 -53.07
C PHE A 26 41.66 23.37 -52.16
N SER A 27 40.41 23.80 -52.34
CA SER A 27 39.78 24.75 -51.43
C SER A 27 39.68 24.09 -50.05
N THR A 28 40.33 24.65 -49.03
CA THR A 28 40.28 24.16 -47.65
C THR A 28 38.98 24.56 -46.94
N ALA A 29 37.89 24.74 -47.68
CA ALA A 29 36.61 25.14 -47.13
C ALA A 29 36.05 23.99 -46.28
N MET A 30 36.30 24.06 -44.97
CA MET A 30 35.63 23.24 -43.97
C MET A 30 34.23 23.81 -43.78
N PHE A 31 33.20 23.14 -44.32
CA PHE A 31 31.81 23.50 -44.04
C PHE A 31 31.40 22.82 -42.74
N THR A 32 31.57 23.50 -41.62
CA THR A 32 31.03 23.05 -40.34
C THR A 32 29.61 23.59 -40.23
N SER A 33 28.61 22.72 -40.38
CA SER A 33 27.21 23.03 -40.08
C SER A 33 26.90 22.53 -38.67
N THR A 34 26.69 23.46 -37.75
CA THR A 34 26.19 23.15 -36.41
C THR A 34 24.73 23.56 -36.33
N SER A 35 23.84 22.59 -36.16
CA SER A 35 22.44 22.81 -35.78
C SER A 35 22.30 22.50 -34.30
N SER A 36 21.92 23.49 -33.50
CA SER A 36 21.52 23.30 -32.11
C SER A 36 20.00 23.46 -32.03
N HIS A 37 19.30 22.37 -31.70
CA HIS A 37 17.89 22.41 -31.33
C HIS A 37 17.79 22.24 -29.83
N THR A 38 17.17 23.20 -29.16
CA THR A 38 16.85 23.08 -27.73
C THR A 38 15.48 22.43 -27.62
N VAL A 39 15.42 21.23 -27.07
CA VAL A 39 14.17 20.58 -26.66
C VAL A 39 14.00 20.83 -25.17
N THR A 40 12.95 21.55 -24.79
CA THR A 40 12.54 21.62 -23.38
C THR A 40 11.65 20.42 -23.09
N VAL A 41 12.20 19.44 -22.36
CA VAL A 41 11.40 18.45 -21.65
C VAL A 41 11.13 19.00 -20.26
N SER A 42 9.86 19.16 -19.90
CA SER A 42 9.46 19.46 -18.53
C SER A 42 8.95 18.17 -17.91
N ALA A 43 9.32 17.88 -16.67
CA ALA A 43 8.65 16.85 -15.89
C ALA A 43 7.16 17.24 -15.77
N ALA A 44 6.25 16.25 -15.79
CA ALA A 44 4.87 16.54 -15.40
C ALA A 44 4.87 16.98 -13.93
N ALA A 45 3.98 17.91 -13.60
CA ALA A 45 3.92 18.51 -12.27
C ALA A 45 3.55 17.49 -11.18
N ASP A 46 2.94 16.37 -11.56
CA ASP A 46 2.43 15.36 -10.68
C ASP A 46 2.38 14.01 -11.42
N TRP A 47 2.80 12.96 -10.72
CA TRP A 47 2.82 11.57 -11.18
C TRP A 47 2.26 10.61 -10.12
N VAL A 48 1.75 11.14 -9.01
CA VAL A 48 1.26 10.35 -7.87
C VAL A 48 -0.25 10.31 -7.92
N ALA A 49 -0.82 9.12 -8.12
CA ALA A 49 -2.26 8.98 -8.02
C ALA A 49 -2.72 9.07 -6.56
N PRO A 50 -3.91 9.62 -6.30
CA PRO A 50 -4.45 9.75 -4.94
C PRO A 50 -4.69 8.37 -4.31
N LYS A 51 -4.42 8.21 -3.01
CA LYS A 51 -4.83 7.02 -2.25
C LYS A 51 -6.30 7.15 -1.86
N VAL A 52 -7.06 6.06 -1.96
CA VAL A 52 -8.47 6.04 -1.54
C VAL A 52 -8.86 4.71 -0.91
N SER A 53 -9.59 4.76 0.20
CA SER A 53 -10.20 3.63 0.90
C SER A 53 -11.68 3.90 1.13
N LEU A 54 -12.47 2.83 1.16
CA LEU A 54 -13.84 2.89 1.68
C LEU A 54 -13.81 2.66 3.19
N VAL A 55 -14.64 3.39 3.91
CA VAL A 55 -14.95 3.07 5.31
C VAL A 55 -15.87 1.85 5.32
N ASN A 56 -15.74 1.01 6.36
CA ASN A 56 -16.43 -0.27 6.44
C ASN A 56 -17.96 -0.13 6.22
N LEU A 57 -18.54 -1.08 5.49
CA LEU A 57 -19.96 -1.12 5.19
C LEU A 57 -20.65 -2.20 6.03
N PRO A 58 -21.90 -1.98 6.45
CA PRO A 58 -22.71 -3.05 7.03
C PRO A 58 -22.85 -4.21 6.04
N VAL A 59 -22.90 -5.45 6.57
CA VAL A 59 -23.05 -6.66 5.74
C VAL A 59 -24.37 -6.66 4.94
N GLN A 60 -25.38 -5.95 5.44
CA GLN A 60 -26.67 -5.78 4.80
C GLN A 60 -27.19 -4.36 5.03
N ILE A 61 -27.74 -3.75 3.98
CA ILE A 61 -28.31 -2.40 4.00
C ILE A 61 -29.70 -2.36 3.33
N SER A 62 -30.50 -1.38 3.73
CA SER A 62 -31.77 -1.06 3.07
C SER A 62 -32.14 0.41 3.30
N GLY A 63 -32.92 0.98 2.38
CA GLY A 63 -33.27 2.40 2.40
C GLY A 63 -32.07 3.29 2.06
N VAL A 64 -31.95 4.41 2.75
CA VAL A 64 -30.86 5.37 2.50
C VAL A 64 -29.69 5.08 3.45
N HIS A 65 -28.51 4.82 2.90
CA HIS A 65 -27.27 4.63 3.64
C HIS A 65 -26.20 5.62 3.20
N ILE A 66 -25.33 6.05 4.12
CA ILE A 66 -24.20 6.92 3.80
C ILE A 66 -22.99 6.04 3.55
N LEU A 67 -22.41 6.16 2.35
CA LEU A 67 -21.14 5.55 1.98
C LEU A 67 -20.05 6.56 2.23
N GLU A 68 -19.02 6.18 2.98
CA GLU A 68 -17.92 7.07 3.33
C GLU A 68 -16.62 6.56 2.69
N ALA A 69 -15.79 7.50 2.24
CA ALA A 69 -14.48 7.22 1.69
C ALA A 69 -13.44 8.17 2.27
N GLU A 70 -12.25 7.65 2.47
CA GLU A 70 -11.07 8.43 2.84
C GLU A 70 -10.17 8.51 1.61
N ALA A 71 -9.82 9.72 1.20
CA ALA A 71 -8.88 9.93 0.11
C ALA A 71 -7.85 10.97 0.49
N SER A 72 -6.58 10.66 0.25
CA SER A 72 -5.46 11.57 0.43
C SER A 72 -4.60 11.57 -0.83
N ASP A 73 -3.90 12.67 -1.02
CA ASP A 73 -2.96 12.83 -2.12
C ASP A 73 -1.80 13.69 -1.62
N ASP A 74 -1.14 13.15 -0.61
CA ASP A 74 -0.20 13.90 0.23
C ASP A 74 1.08 14.30 -0.53
N TYR A 75 1.31 13.68 -1.70
CA TYR A 75 2.48 13.90 -2.56
C TYR A 75 2.14 14.26 -4.00
N GLY A 76 0.85 14.45 -4.31
CA GLY A 76 0.36 14.88 -5.61
C GLY A 76 -0.22 16.29 -5.58
N SER A 77 -1.10 16.56 -6.53
CA SER A 77 -1.75 17.87 -6.73
C SER A 77 -2.98 18.10 -5.84
N GLY A 78 -3.27 17.15 -4.96
CA GLY A 78 -4.42 17.11 -4.07
C GLY A 78 -5.61 16.43 -4.73
N VAL A 79 -6.40 15.72 -3.93
CA VAL A 79 -7.64 15.08 -4.41
C VAL A 79 -8.61 16.14 -4.94
N ALA A 80 -9.00 16.03 -6.20
CA ALA A 80 -9.97 16.90 -6.85
C ALA A 80 -11.41 16.40 -6.71
N GLN A 81 -11.59 15.07 -6.71
CA GLN A 81 -12.89 14.43 -6.53
C GLN A 81 -12.76 12.96 -6.13
N VAL A 82 -13.77 12.45 -5.43
CA VAL A 82 -13.98 11.03 -5.16
C VAL A 82 -15.33 10.61 -5.75
N ILE A 83 -15.32 9.55 -6.54
CA ILE A 83 -16.53 8.92 -7.09
C ILE A 83 -16.72 7.59 -6.38
N ILE A 84 -17.83 7.41 -5.68
CA ILE A 84 -18.24 6.10 -5.15
C ILE A 84 -19.15 5.46 -6.17
N GLU A 85 -18.88 4.20 -6.52
CA GLU A 85 -19.59 3.46 -7.55
C GLU A 85 -19.92 2.04 -7.08
N VAL A 86 -21.01 1.50 -7.63
CA VAL A 86 -21.58 0.20 -7.25
C VAL A 86 -21.81 -0.68 -8.48
N ARG A 87 -21.73 -1.99 -8.30
CA ARG A 87 -22.16 -2.98 -9.30
C ARG A 87 -22.76 -4.22 -8.61
N PRO A 88 -23.51 -5.08 -9.33
CA PRO A 88 -23.88 -6.40 -8.82
C PRO A 88 -22.63 -7.24 -8.51
N ALA A 89 -22.68 -8.06 -7.44
CA ALA A 89 -21.58 -8.94 -7.10
C ALA A 89 -21.33 -10.00 -8.19
N GLY A 90 -20.06 -10.33 -8.42
CA GLY A 90 -19.68 -11.30 -9.46
C GLY A 90 -19.62 -10.73 -10.89
N GLY A 91 -19.94 -9.44 -11.08
CA GLY A 91 -19.67 -8.72 -12.32
C GLY A 91 -20.78 -7.78 -12.78
N GLY A 92 -20.49 -7.01 -13.83
CA GLY A 92 -21.39 -6.00 -14.37
C GLY A 92 -20.71 -4.67 -14.60
N THR A 93 -21.49 -3.67 -14.99
CA THR A 93 -21.01 -2.30 -15.20
C THR A 93 -21.04 -1.54 -13.87
N TRP A 94 -19.93 -0.91 -13.53
CA TRP A 94 -19.90 0.00 -12.39
C TRP A 94 -20.74 1.25 -12.67
N THR A 95 -21.61 1.59 -11.73
CA THR A 95 -22.52 2.73 -11.81
C THR A 95 -22.17 3.71 -10.70
N PRO A 96 -21.91 4.99 -11.01
CA PRO A 96 -21.59 5.99 -9.99
C PRO A 96 -22.83 6.23 -9.10
N VAL A 97 -22.63 6.18 -7.78
CA VAL A 97 -23.61 6.61 -6.78
C VAL A 97 -23.58 8.13 -6.69
N CYS A 98 -22.40 8.70 -6.47
CA CYS A 98 -22.21 10.15 -6.44
C CYS A 98 -20.76 10.55 -6.73
N THR A 99 -20.51 11.86 -6.86
CA THR A 99 -19.18 12.46 -6.92
C THR A 99 -19.08 13.52 -5.84
N ASP A 100 -18.15 13.35 -4.91
CA ASP A 100 -17.84 14.32 -3.87
C ASP A 100 -16.49 15.01 -4.16
N ARG A 101 -16.39 16.30 -3.86
CA ARG A 101 -15.20 17.14 -4.13
C ARG A 101 -14.57 17.73 -2.87
N SER A 102 -15.07 17.38 -1.70
CA SER A 102 -14.59 17.93 -0.43
C SER A 102 -14.59 16.86 0.65
N ALA A 103 -13.48 16.74 1.38
CA ALA A 103 -13.44 15.90 2.58
C ALA A 103 -14.33 16.51 3.69
N PRO A 104 -15.02 15.69 4.50
CA PRO A 104 -15.08 14.22 4.43
C PRO A 104 -15.92 13.74 3.23
N TYR A 105 -15.42 12.75 2.47
CA TYR A 105 -16.08 12.29 1.24
C TYR A 105 -17.23 11.34 1.54
N GLN A 106 -18.45 11.73 1.19
CA GLN A 106 -19.66 10.97 1.52
C GLN A 106 -20.64 10.91 0.33
N CYS A 107 -21.23 9.74 0.11
CA CYS A 107 -22.32 9.54 -0.83
C CYS A 107 -23.56 8.97 -0.14
N SER A 108 -24.70 9.64 -0.30
CA SER A 108 -26.00 9.08 0.07
C SER A 108 -26.44 8.08 -1.00
N TRP A 109 -26.50 6.79 -0.65
CA TRP A 109 -27.02 5.73 -1.49
C TRP A 109 -28.44 5.35 -1.07
N ASP A 110 -29.41 5.66 -1.92
CA ASP A 110 -30.79 5.17 -1.77
C ASP A 110 -30.94 3.82 -2.47
N THR A 111 -31.14 2.75 -1.69
CA THR A 111 -31.33 1.39 -2.22
C THR A 111 -32.77 1.13 -2.63
N ASN A 112 -33.71 2.06 -2.42
CA ASN A 112 -35.11 1.89 -2.83
C ASN A 112 -35.19 1.80 -4.37
N GLY A 113 -35.33 0.58 -4.89
CA GLY A 113 -35.36 0.30 -6.33
C GLY A 113 -34.06 -0.26 -6.89
N VAL A 114 -33.03 -0.44 -6.05
CA VAL A 114 -31.91 -1.35 -6.33
C VAL A 114 -32.41 -2.79 -6.13
N ALA A 115 -31.97 -3.71 -6.98
CA ALA A 115 -32.36 -5.11 -6.85
C ALA A 115 -31.83 -5.72 -5.54
N ASP A 116 -32.57 -6.65 -4.96
CA ASP A 116 -32.12 -7.35 -3.76
C ASP A 116 -31.10 -8.42 -4.16
N ASP A 117 -29.83 -8.23 -3.75
CA ASP A 117 -28.71 -9.19 -3.86
C ASP A 117 -27.43 -8.56 -3.27
N ASN A 118 -26.31 -9.27 -3.33
CA ASN A 118 -24.99 -8.74 -3.04
C ASN A 118 -24.55 -7.72 -4.10
N HIS A 119 -24.04 -6.60 -3.62
CA HIS A 119 -23.47 -5.52 -4.41
C HIS A 119 -22.04 -5.27 -3.99
N GLU A 120 -21.18 -5.00 -4.97
CA GLU A 120 -19.80 -4.57 -4.78
C GLU A 120 -19.73 -3.05 -4.88
N VAL A 121 -19.00 -2.44 -3.96
CA VAL A 121 -18.81 -0.99 -3.82
C VAL A 121 -17.32 -0.69 -3.91
N ARG A 122 -16.94 0.35 -4.65
CA ARG A 122 -15.58 0.90 -4.65
C ARG A 122 -15.61 2.43 -4.71
N ALA A 123 -14.51 3.05 -4.31
CA ALA A 123 -14.27 4.48 -4.50
C ALA A 123 -13.13 4.70 -5.50
N ARG A 124 -13.25 5.76 -6.29
CA ARG A 124 -12.22 6.25 -7.21
C ARG A 124 -11.92 7.71 -6.90
N ALA A 125 -10.72 8.00 -6.44
CA ALA A 125 -10.23 9.36 -6.28
C ALA A 125 -9.54 9.82 -7.56
N THR A 126 -9.74 11.08 -7.95
CA THR A 126 -9.00 11.74 -9.03
C THR A 126 -8.35 12.99 -8.46
N ASP A 127 -7.06 13.20 -8.72
CA ASP A 127 -6.35 14.41 -8.32
C ASP A 127 -6.56 15.56 -9.32
N ARG A 128 -5.85 16.68 -9.13
CA ARG A 128 -5.94 17.85 -10.02
C ARG A 128 -5.08 17.73 -11.28
N ALA A 129 -4.19 16.75 -11.35
CA ALA A 129 -3.40 16.39 -12.52
C ALA A 129 -4.13 15.39 -13.44
N GLY A 130 -5.22 14.80 -12.96
CA GLY A 130 -6.05 13.82 -13.65
C GLY A 130 -5.64 12.36 -13.41
N LEU A 131 -4.75 12.07 -12.47
CA LEU A 131 -4.43 10.68 -12.11
C LEU A 131 -5.50 10.13 -11.18
N VAL A 132 -5.65 8.80 -11.22
CA VAL A 132 -6.78 8.10 -10.58
C VAL A 132 -6.26 7.00 -9.68
N GLY A 133 -6.65 7.05 -8.41
CA GLY A 133 -6.58 5.93 -7.49
C GLY A 133 -7.92 5.22 -7.37
N THR A 134 -7.88 3.92 -7.09
CA THR A 134 -9.08 3.09 -6.87
C THR A 134 -8.91 2.32 -5.56
N SER A 135 -9.95 2.28 -4.73
CA SER A 135 -9.96 1.54 -3.48
C SER A 135 -10.04 0.03 -3.70
N GLY A 136 -9.86 -0.73 -2.61
CA GLY A 136 -10.39 -2.10 -2.54
C GLY A 136 -11.91 -2.13 -2.73
N ILE A 137 -12.44 -3.32 -3.03
CA ILE A 137 -13.87 -3.55 -3.19
C ILE A 137 -14.45 -4.02 -1.86
N LEU A 138 -15.54 -3.40 -1.42
CA LEU A 138 -16.37 -3.88 -0.31
C LEU A 138 -17.65 -4.51 -0.85
N THR A 139 -18.16 -5.54 -0.17
CA THR A 139 -19.41 -6.21 -0.55
C THR A 139 -20.47 -5.99 0.52
N THR A 140 -21.69 -5.65 0.10
CA THR A 140 -22.86 -5.52 0.99
C THR A 140 -24.11 -6.11 0.34
N SER A 141 -25.01 -6.67 1.14
CA SER A 141 -26.28 -7.22 0.66
C SER A 141 -27.39 -6.15 0.70
N VAL A 142 -28.01 -5.89 -0.44
CA VAL A 142 -29.20 -5.01 -0.50
C VAL A 142 -30.44 -5.86 -0.24
N ALA A 143 -31.24 -5.47 0.75
CA ALA A 143 -32.46 -6.20 1.14
C ALA A 143 -33.64 -5.23 1.37
N ASN A 144 -34.33 -4.85 0.28
CA ASN A 144 -35.48 -3.94 0.32
C ASN A 144 -36.82 -4.67 0.50
N GLU A 145 -36.88 -5.97 0.22
CA GLU A 145 -38.08 -6.76 0.40
C GLU A 145 -38.41 -6.92 1.89
N ARG A 146 -39.59 -6.43 2.28
CA ARG A 146 -40.15 -6.71 3.60
C ARG A 146 -40.57 -8.19 3.64
N PRO A 147 -40.25 -8.96 4.69
CA PRO A 147 -40.68 -10.35 4.79
C PRO A 147 -42.19 -10.46 4.56
N ALA A 148 -42.59 -11.23 3.56
CA ALA A 148 -44.00 -11.45 3.27
C ALA A 148 -44.61 -12.27 4.42
N VAL A 149 -45.41 -11.62 5.28
CA VAL A 149 -46.26 -12.31 6.24
C VAL A 149 -47.47 -12.89 5.51
N SER A 150 -47.34 -14.13 5.03
CA SER A 150 -48.52 -14.88 4.58
C SER A 150 -49.35 -15.25 5.82
N HIS A 151 -50.52 -14.62 5.98
CA HIS A 151 -51.51 -15.11 6.94
C HIS A 151 -52.15 -16.37 6.35
N PRO A 152 -52.03 -17.54 6.99
CA PRO A 152 -52.93 -18.65 6.69
C PRO A 152 -54.35 -18.13 7.00
N GLY A 153 -55.26 -18.21 6.03
CA GLY A 153 -56.64 -17.76 6.20
C GLY A 153 -57.24 -18.30 7.51
N ASN A 154 -58.00 -17.45 8.19
CA ASN A 154 -58.66 -17.69 9.47
C ASN A 154 -59.17 -19.14 9.61
N PRO A 155 -58.58 -19.98 10.48
CA PRO A 155 -59.18 -21.27 10.79
C PRO A 155 -60.45 -21.02 11.60
N ALA A 156 -61.58 -21.53 11.14
CA ALA A 156 -62.70 -21.79 12.03
C ALA A 156 -62.21 -22.78 13.09
N ASN A 157 -61.90 -22.27 14.29
CA ASN A 157 -61.50 -22.96 15.52
C ASN A 157 -60.02 -23.44 15.57
N GLY A 158 -59.17 -22.63 16.23
CA GLY A 158 -57.81 -23.00 16.67
C GLY A 158 -56.80 -21.88 16.35
N ALA A 159 -56.10 -21.36 17.35
CA ALA A 159 -55.19 -20.23 17.19
C ALA A 159 -54.14 -20.51 16.08
N PRO A 160 -53.94 -19.60 15.10
CA PRO A 160 -52.94 -19.82 14.06
C PRO A 160 -51.53 -19.58 14.61
N THR A 161 -50.64 -20.55 14.41
CA THR A 161 -49.20 -20.35 14.55
C THR A 161 -48.72 -19.49 13.38
N LEU A 162 -48.19 -18.30 13.67
CA LEU A 162 -47.52 -17.46 12.67
C LEU A 162 -46.11 -18.02 12.43
N THR A 163 -45.85 -18.53 11.24
CA THR A 163 -44.49 -18.92 10.85
C THR A 163 -43.87 -17.79 10.03
N ALA A 164 -43.07 -16.93 10.65
CA ALA A 164 -42.19 -16.02 9.92
C ALA A 164 -40.95 -16.82 9.47
N ARG A 165 -40.70 -16.90 8.16
CA ARG A 165 -39.39 -17.31 7.63
C ARG A 165 -38.53 -16.05 7.54
N ALA A 166 -37.65 -15.84 8.51
CA ALA A 166 -36.53 -14.93 8.34
C ALA A 166 -35.47 -15.68 7.52
N ASN A 167 -35.17 -15.21 6.31
CA ASN A 167 -34.00 -15.66 5.58
C ASN A 167 -32.79 -14.87 6.09
N SER A 168 -32.42 -15.12 7.35
CA SER A 168 -31.22 -14.56 7.96
C SER A 168 -30.25 -15.72 8.15
N GLY A 169 -29.13 -15.69 7.43
CA GLY A 169 -28.03 -16.64 7.57
C GLY A 169 -27.26 -16.42 8.87
N ILE A 170 -27.94 -16.56 10.01
CA ILE A 170 -27.33 -16.57 11.34
C ILE A 170 -27.66 -17.92 11.95
N ALA A 171 -26.64 -18.74 12.19
CA ALA A 171 -26.74 -19.90 13.05
C ALA A 171 -27.13 -19.43 14.45
N ALA A 172 -28.29 -19.85 14.94
CA ALA A 172 -28.65 -19.62 16.34
C ALA A 172 -27.81 -20.53 17.23
N PRO A 173 -27.15 -20.01 18.30
CA PRO A 173 -26.63 -20.85 19.35
C PRO A 173 -27.82 -21.42 20.15
N ASN A 174 -27.69 -22.69 20.54
CA ASN A 174 -28.65 -23.38 21.38
C ASN A 174 -28.74 -22.67 22.74
N ASP A 175 -29.93 -22.32 23.20
CA ASP A 175 -30.18 -22.18 24.63
C ASP A 175 -31.63 -22.53 24.99
N ASP A 176 -31.74 -23.61 25.77
CA ASP A 176 -32.91 -23.99 26.56
C ASP A 176 -33.07 -22.99 27.71
N VAL A 177 -34.11 -22.17 27.70
CA VAL A 177 -34.59 -21.49 28.93
C VAL A 177 -36.11 -21.50 28.99
N ALA A 178 -36.62 -22.06 30.10
CA ALA A 178 -38.02 -22.24 30.46
C ALA A 178 -38.79 -20.91 30.66
N PRO A 179 -40.15 -20.92 30.56
CA PRO A 179 -40.95 -19.70 30.63
C PRO A 179 -41.22 -19.27 32.07
N VAL A 180 -41.09 -17.96 32.35
CA VAL A 180 -41.61 -17.30 33.55
C VAL A 180 -42.82 -16.46 33.13
N GLU A 181 -43.98 -16.73 33.75
CA GLU A 181 -45.22 -15.96 33.56
C GLU A 181 -45.12 -14.54 34.15
N PRO A 182 -45.88 -13.55 33.62
CA PRO A 182 -45.93 -12.21 34.18
C PRO A 182 -47.16 -11.96 35.07
N ASP A 183 -47.05 -10.92 35.91
CA ASP A 183 -48.04 -9.87 36.23
C ASP A 183 -48.09 -9.53 37.75
N PRO A 184 -48.74 -8.42 38.19
CA PRO A 184 -48.26 -7.05 38.26
C PRO A 184 -48.27 -6.50 39.70
N SER A 185 -47.49 -5.46 39.98
CA SER A 185 -47.85 -4.40 40.97
C SER A 185 -46.83 -3.25 40.92
N GLY A 186 -47.22 -2.12 40.31
CA GLY A 186 -46.79 -0.81 40.82
C GLY A 186 -47.61 -0.46 42.08
N PRO A 187 -47.17 0.43 42.98
CA PRO A 187 -46.89 1.85 42.69
C PRO A 187 -45.62 2.34 43.46
N ALA A 188 -45.17 3.60 43.56
CA ALA A 188 -45.70 4.93 43.34
C ALA A 188 -44.52 5.92 43.23
N VAL A 189 -44.82 7.08 42.64
CA VAL A 189 -44.14 8.39 42.69
C VAL A 189 -43.47 8.78 44.02
N ALA A 190 -42.31 9.46 43.92
CA ALA A 190 -41.97 10.63 44.75
C ALA A 190 -40.90 11.50 44.05
N ASP A 191 -41.22 12.78 43.93
CA ASP A 191 -40.35 13.93 43.66
C ASP A 191 -39.18 14.06 44.66
N GLU A 192 -38.07 14.68 44.23
CA GLU A 192 -37.29 15.73 44.96
C GLU A 192 -36.08 16.12 44.06
N ASP A 193 -36.14 17.21 43.30
CA ASP A 193 -35.63 18.56 43.63
C ASP A 193 -34.08 18.72 43.62
N ARG A 194 -33.63 19.68 42.80
CA ARG A 194 -32.53 20.65 43.04
C ARG A 194 -31.05 20.20 43.03
N ARG A 195 -30.29 20.61 41.99
CA ARG A 195 -29.58 21.91 41.93
C ARG A 195 -28.58 21.99 40.76
N GLU A 196 -28.68 23.14 40.10
CA GLU A 196 -27.76 23.83 39.20
C GLU A 196 -26.32 23.94 39.75
N THR A 197 -25.30 23.72 38.92
CA THR A 197 -23.98 24.38 39.11
C THR A 197 -23.30 24.60 37.76
N VAL A 198 -22.83 25.84 37.65
CA VAL A 198 -22.28 26.57 36.50
C VAL A 198 -20.84 26.15 36.19
N GLU A 199 -20.50 26.13 34.89
CA GLU A 199 -19.14 25.97 34.34
C GLU A 199 -18.17 27.09 34.79
N PRO A 200 -16.86 26.85 34.68
CA PRO A 200 -16.01 27.91 34.14
C PRO A 200 -15.06 27.45 33.00
N ALA A 201 -14.83 28.41 32.11
CA ALA A 201 -14.04 28.41 30.88
C ALA A 201 -12.54 28.12 31.04
N PRO A 202 -11.82 27.76 29.96
CA PRO A 202 -10.36 27.56 29.99
C PRO A 202 -9.57 28.89 29.95
N GLU A 203 -8.50 28.95 30.75
CA GLU A 203 -7.57 30.08 30.85
C GLU A 203 -6.63 30.22 29.63
N GLU A 204 -6.38 31.46 29.25
CA GLU A 204 -5.48 31.92 28.18
C GLU A 204 -4.02 32.03 28.69
N PRO A 205 -2.98 31.71 27.89
CA PRO A 205 -1.58 31.86 28.31
C PRO A 205 -1.07 33.32 28.14
N PRO A 206 -0.16 33.81 29.01
CA PRO A 206 0.33 35.18 28.91
C PRO A 206 1.43 35.36 27.86
N ALA A 207 1.32 36.47 27.12
CA ALA A 207 2.38 37.05 26.29
C ALA A 207 3.41 37.82 27.14
N VAL A 208 4.69 37.77 26.75
CA VAL A 208 5.74 38.70 27.21
C VAL A 208 6.58 39.12 25.99
N PRO A 209 7.01 40.39 25.88
CA PRO A 209 7.36 41.05 24.62
C PRO A 209 8.85 40.94 24.27
N GLY A 210 9.18 41.36 23.05
CA GLY A 210 10.50 41.26 22.45
C GLY A 210 11.54 42.28 22.88
N ASP A 211 12.77 42.02 22.41
CA ASP A 211 13.86 42.97 22.30
C ASP A 211 14.42 42.89 20.86
N GLU A 212 14.52 44.04 20.20
CA GLU A 212 15.17 44.29 18.91
C GLU A 212 16.64 44.71 19.10
N GLU A 213 17.39 44.69 17.98
CA GLU A 213 18.73 45.26 17.71
C GLU A 213 19.94 44.40 18.17
N ASP A 214 21.04 44.24 17.41
CA ASP A 214 21.60 45.02 16.30
C ASP A 214 22.72 44.23 15.58
N GLY A 215 23.08 44.66 14.36
CA GLY A 215 24.50 44.69 13.94
C GLY A 215 25.13 43.52 13.17
N ALA A 216 25.36 43.73 11.88
CA ALA A 216 26.13 42.89 10.97
C ALA A 216 27.66 43.01 11.11
N ALA A 217 28.40 41.90 10.87
CA ALA A 217 29.63 41.87 10.07
C ALA A 217 30.02 40.41 9.71
N PRO A 218 30.60 40.16 8.51
CA PRO A 218 30.91 38.81 8.03
C PRO A 218 32.38 38.44 8.25
N GLY A 219 32.62 37.14 8.41
CA GLY A 219 33.96 36.54 8.32
C GLY A 219 34.34 35.83 9.61
N ASP A 220 34.27 34.51 9.57
CA ASP A 220 35.44 33.66 9.77
C ASP A 220 35.18 32.33 9.07
N ASP A 221 36.19 31.87 8.33
CA ASP A 221 36.24 30.59 7.64
C ASP A 221 36.01 29.44 8.62
N GLU A 222 34.76 29.03 8.82
CA GLU A 222 34.47 27.72 9.38
C GLU A 222 34.55 26.69 8.26
N ASP A 223 35.58 25.86 8.41
CA ASP A 223 35.76 24.54 7.82
C ASP A 223 34.42 23.82 7.61
N GLN A 224 33.79 24.06 6.45
CA GLN A 224 32.73 23.20 5.95
C GLN A 224 33.37 21.91 5.43
N THR A 225 33.86 21.08 6.35
CA THR A 225 33.46 19.68 6.28
C THR A 225 31.99 19.65 6.69
N GLY A 226 31.10 20.05 5.77
CA GLY A 226 29.70 19.64 5.87
C GLY A 226 29.67 18.12 6.06
N PRO A 227 28.60 17.55 6.65
CA PRO A 227 28.47 16.11 6.72
C PRO A 227 28.78 15.58 5.32
N GLN A 228 29.85 14.80 5.20
CA GLN A 228 30.05 14.00 4.00
C GLN A 228 28.71 13.31 3.80
N ASP A 229 28.22 13.29 2.56
CA ASP A 229 27.12 12.42 2.16
C ASP A 229 27.44 11.01 2.68
N GLU A 230 27.06 10.71 3.92
CA GLU A 230 27.01 9.37 4.46
C GLU A 230 25.77 8.81 3.78
N VAL A 231 25.98 8.43 2.53
CA VAL A 231 24.94 7.92 1.65
C VAL A 231 24.28 6.80 2.44
N ALA A 232 23.02 6.99 2.81
CA ALA A 232 22.36 6.20 3.84
C ALA A 232 22.49 4.69 3.55
N GLU A 233 22.88 3.94 4.56
CA GLU A 233 22.88 2.48 4.51
C GLU A 233 21.43 1.97 4.43
N LEU A 234 21.24 0.81 3.78
CA LEU A 234 19.93 0.17 3.69
C LEU A 234 19.77 -0.75 4.90
N HIS A 235 18.71 -0.55 5.68
CA HIS A 235 18.38 -1.35 6.85
C HIS A 235 16.94 -1.86 6.72
N GLY A 236 16.64 -3.00 7.35
CA GLY A 236 15.28 -3.28 7.76
C GLY A 236 14.89 -2.31 8.88
N VAL A 237 13.68 -1.74 8.83
CA VAL A 237 13.18 -0.80 9.85
C VAL A 237 11.86 -1.22 10.46
N GLY A 238 11.18 -2.22 9.89
CA GLY A 238 9.96 -2.75 10.48
C GLY A 238 9.52 -4.07 9.87
N ILE A 239 8.87 -4.88 10.69
CA ILE A 239 7.99 -5.96 10.26
C ILE A 239 6.63 -5.73 10.90
N ASP A 240 5.58 -5.73 10.11
CA ASP A 240 4.19 -5.61 10.57
C ASP A 240 3.39 -6.82 10.10
N VAL A 241 2.47 -7.29 10.95
CA VAL A 241 1.60 -8.43 10.66
C VAL A 241 0.15 -8.09 10.93
N ILE A 242 -0.70 -8.52 10.00
CA ILE A 242 -2.14 -8.28 10.01
C ILE A 242 -2.86 -9.61 9.73
N ASP A 243 -3.76 -10.00 10.64
CA ASP A 243 -4.72 -11.10 10.52
C ASP A 243 -5.59 -10.94 9.26
N GLY A 244 -5.74 -12.04 8.52
CA GLY A 244 -6.62 -12.17 7.37
C GLY A 244 -8.11 -12.19 7.70
N GLY A 245 -8.47 -12.25 8.99
CA GLY A 245 -9.84 -12.29 9.50
C GLY A 245 -10.32 -13.71 9.80
N HIS A 246 -9.40 -14.66 9.98
CA HIS A 246 -9.69 -16.07 10.24
C HIS A 246 -9.52 -16.46 11.71
N GLY A 247 -9.02 -15.56 12.55
CA GLY A 247 -8.89 -15.75 13.99
C GLY A 247 -7.44 -15.52 14.42
N VAL A 248 -7.27 -14.76 15.49
CA VAL A 248 -5.94 -14.38 16.01
C VAL A 248 -5.17 -15.62 16.47
N GLY A 249 -3.90 -15.70 16.09
CA GLY A 249 -2.96 -16.72 16.55
C GLY A 249 -2.83 -17.94 15.64
N GLU A 250 -3.36 -17.91 14.43
CA GLU A 250 -3.19 -18.99 13.44
C GLU A 250 -2.68 -18.41 12.12
N LEU A 251 -1.73 -19.10 11.47
CA LEU A 251 -1.24 -18.69 10.15
C LEU A 251 -2.21 -19.16 9.05
N ASN A 252 -3.11 -18.28 8.62
CA ASN A 252 -4.25 -18.59 7.77
C ASN A 252 -4.27 -17.81 6.45
N GLU A 253 -5.22 -18.17 5.59
CA GLU A 253 -5.47 -17.43 4.35
C GLU A 253 -5.71 -15.94 4.65
N GLY A 254 -5.01 -15.08 3.93
CA GLY A 254 -5.20 -13.64 4.02
C GLY A 254 -4.26 -12.92 4.97
N ASP A 255 -3.58 -13.63 5.88
CA ASP A 255 -2.60 -13.02 6.78
C ASP A 255 -1.48 -12.37 5.97
N THR A 256 -1.03 -11.23 6.46
CA THR A 256 -0.12 -10.38 5.71
C THR A 256 1.10 -10.02 6.54
N PHE A 257 2.28 -10.28 5.99
CA PHE A 257 3.58 -9.85 6.51
C PHE A 257 4.11 -8.69 5.66
N THR A 258 4.40 -7.56 6.30
CA THR A 258 4.97 -6.39 5.62
C THR A 258 6.36 -6.10 6.15
N PHE A 259 7.36 -6.19 5.26
CA PHE A 259 8.76 -5.90 5.53
C PHE A 259 9.08 -4.49 5.04
N THR A 260 9.59 -3.63 5.93
CA THR A 260 9.89 -2.22 5.61
C THR A 260 11.40 -1.99 5.62
N TYR A 261 11.93 -1.45 4.53
CA TYR A 261 13.33 -1.05 4.38
C TYR A 261 13.48 0.48 4.45
N SER A 262 14.59 0.94 5.03
CA SER A 262 14.94 2.37 5.21
C SER A 262 15.15 3.16 3.92
N GLY A 263 15.17 2.49 2.76
CA GLY A 263 15.62 3.02 1.49
C GLY A 263 14.92 2.37 0.29
N GLU A 264 15.15 2.91 -0.91
CA GLU A 264 14.72 2.28 -2.14
C GLU A 264 15.54 1.01 -2.43
N VAL A 265 14.84 -0.13 -2.47
CA VAL A 265 15.39 -1.46 -2.74
C VAL A 265 15.42 -1.71 -4.25
N ASP A 266 16.52 -2.28 -4.77
CA ASP A 266 16.54 -2.91 -6.09
C ASP A 266 15.76 -4.22 -6.04
N SER A 267 14.53 -4.21 -6.57
CA SER A 267 13.63 -5.36 -6.56
C SER A 267 14.20 -6.59 -7.26
N THR A 268 15.16 -6.42 -8.17
CA THR A 268 15.81 -7.54 -8.87
C THR A 268 16.78 -8.32 -7.98
N THR A 269 17.22 -7.72 -6.87
CA THR A 269 18.02 -8.39 -5.84
C THR A 269 17.16 -9.13 -4.80
N VAL A 270 15.91 -8.72 -4.62
CA VAL A 270 14.92 -9.45 -3.79
C VAL A 270 14.49 -10.72 -4.51
N LEU A 271 14.15 -10.60 -5.79
CA LEU A 271 13.81 -11.72 -6.66
C LEU A 271 14.20 -11.37 -8.09
N ALA A 272 14.94 -12.26 -8.76
CA ALA A 272 15.45 -12.03 -10.10
C ALA A 272 14.32 -11.64 -11.08
N ASN A 273 14.50 -10.52 -11.79
CA ASN A 273 13.55 -9.95 -12.75
C ASN A 273 12.19 -9.53 -12.17
N TRP A 274 12.06 -9.43 -10.85
CA TRP A 274 10.81 -9.03 -10.24
C TRP A 274 10.54 -7.52 -10.40
N SER A 275 9.37 -7.19 -10.93
CA SER A 275 8.94 -5.82 -11.22
C SER A 275 8.12 -5.17 -10.11
N ARG A 276 8.11 -5.74 -8.89
CA ARG A 276 7.27 -5.34 -7.74
C ARG A 276 5.79 -5.67 -7.87
N GLU A 277 5.34 -6.05 -9.05
CA GLU A 277 3.99 -6.54 -9.32
C GLU A 277 3.67 -7.82 -8.56
N ALA A 278 2.38 -8.06 -8.34
CA ALA A 278 1.87 -9.24 -7.66
C ALA A 278 2.44 -10.53 -8.29
N THR A 279 3.26 -11.24 -7.51
CA THR A 279 4.00 -12.42 -7.96
C THR A 279 3.73 -13.58 -7.00
N PRO A 280 3.37 -14.77 -7.51
CA PRO A 280 3.16 -15.93 -6.66
C PRO A 280 4.48 -16.38 -6.03
N VAL A 281 4.43 -16.62 -4.73
CA VAL A 281 5.53 -17.12 -3.90
C VAL A 281 4.98 -18.17 -2.93
N SER A 282 5.85 -18.73 -2.09
CA SER A 282 5.45 -19.55 -0.96
C SER A 282 6.11 -19.05 0.30
N VAL A 283 5.38 -19.08 1.40
CA VAL A 283 5.91 -18.87 2.74
C VAL A 283 6.34 -20.23 3.27
N ARG A 284 7.62 -20.38 3.60
CA ARG A 284 8.11 -21.57 4.28
C ARG A 284 8.11 -21.31 5.78
N VAL A 285 7.39 -22.15 6.52
CA VAL A 285 7.43 -22.19 7.99
C VAL A 285 8.20 -23.44 8.41
N ARG A 286 9.11 -23.31 9.37
CA ARG A 286 9.99 -24.38 9.86
C ARG A 286 10.01 -24.35 11.38
N ASP A 287 9.82 -25.52 11.99
CA ASP A 287 9.94 -25.67 13.44
C ASP A 287 11.37 -25.35 13.91
N GLY A 288 11.47 -24.77 15.10
CA GLY A 288 12.74 -24.42 15.71
C GLY A 288 13.63 -25.63 15.97
N HIS A 289 13.07 -26.78 16.40
CA HIS A 289 13.83 -28.01 16.62
C HIS A 289 14.49 -28.56 15.34
N LEU A 290 13.82 -28.47 14.20
CA LEU A 290 14.36 -28.80 12.88
C LEU A 290 15.66 -28.02 12.57
N LEU A 291 15.79 -26.82 13.16
CA LEU A 291 16.94 -25.92 12.97
C LEU A 291 17.93 -25.96 14.14
N GLY A 292 17.70 -26.82 15.14
CA GLY A 292 18.52 -26.94 16.35
C GLY A 292 18.24 -25.87 17.41
N GLY A 293 17.10 -25.18 17.32
CA GLY A 293 16.56 -24.26 18.31
C GLY A 293 15.61 -24.96 19.30
N SER A 294 14.75 -24.17 19.93
CA SER A 294 13.66 -24.60 20.83
C SER A 294 12.29 -24.57 20.13
N ASP A 295 11.24 -25.04 20.80
CA ASP A 295 9.85 -24.98 20.29
C ASP A 295 9.38 -23.53 20.00
N LEU A 296 10.00 -22.51 20.59
CA LEU A 296 9.63 -21.10 20.35
C LEU A 296 10.46 -20.44 19.23
N ASP A 297 11.42 -21.15 18.66
CA ASP A 297 12.35 -20.64 17.65
C ASP A 297 11.89 -20.94 16.21
N ASP A 298 10.59 -21.11 16.00
CA ASP A 298 10.03 -21.31 14.66
C ASP A 298 10.38 -20.16 13.74
N THR A 299 10.64 -20.49 12.48
CA THR A 299 11.09 -19.52 11.49
C THR A 299 10.22 -19.49 10.26
N LEU A 300 10.15 -18.31 9.66
CA LEU A 300 9.46 -18.03 8.42
C LEU A 300 10.44 -17.42 7.40
N ASP A 301 10.45 -17.93 6.17
CA ASP A 301 11.16 -17.34 5.03
C ASP A 301 10.39 -17.49 3.72
N ILE A 302 10.73 -16.69 2.71
CA ILE A 302 9.95 -16.60 1.46
C ILE A 302 10.68 -17.32 0.32
N ARG A 303 9.90 -18.01 -0.52
CA ARG A 303 10.40 -18.92 -1.56
C ARG A 303 9.70 -18.66 -2.89
N SER A 304 10.42 -18.80 -3.99
CA SER A 304 9.86 -18.86 -5.34
C SER A 304 10.23 -20.22 -5.95
N GLY A 305 9.31 -21.19 -5.82
CA GLY A 305 9.66 -22.60 -6.00
C GLY A 305 10.77 -23.02 -5.05
N ASP A 306 11.86 -23.59 -5.58
CA ASP A 306 13.03 -24.01 -4.78
C ASP A 306 14.06 -22.90 -4.55
N LEU A 307 13.83 -21.69 -5.05
CA LEU A 307 14.77 -20.56 -4.91
C LEU A 307 14.37 -19.66 -3.74
N PRO A 308 15.34 -19.12 -2.99
CA PRO A 308 15.05 -18.16 -1.95
C PRO A 308 14.57 -16.85 -2.58
N VAL A 309 13.60 -16.20 -1.92
CA VAL A 309 13.35 -14.79 -2.11
C VAL A 309 14.14 -14.08 -1.01
N GLU A 310 14.95 -13.11 -1.37
CA GLU A 310 15.97 -12.52 -0.49
C GLU A 310 15.36 -11.53 0.53
N LEU A 311 14.25 -11.88 1.19
CA LEU A 311 13.72 -11.06 2.27
C LEU A 311 14.37 -11.37 3.62
N GLY A 312 15.22 -12.40 3.69
CA GLY A 312 15.80 -12.89 4.94
C GLY A 312 14.86 -13.86 5.65
N HIS A 313 14.88 -13.86 6.98
CA HIS A 313 14.09 -14.78 7.79
C HIS A 313 13.47 -14.06 8.98
N VAL A 314 12.34 -14.56 9.44
CA VAL A 314 11.62 -14.09 10.62
C VAL A 314 11.63 -15.18 11.67
N HIS A 315 12.05 -14.85 12.88
CA HIS A 315 11.78 -15.68 14.05
C HIS A 315 10.39 -15.33 14.55
N LEU A 316 9.55 -16.36 14.67
CA LEU A 316 8.15 -16.19 15.03
C LEU A 316 7.97 -15.97 16.53
N GLY A 317 8.91 -16.47 17.37
CA GLY A 317 8.85 -16.32 18.82
C GLY A 317 7.72 -17.13 19.46
N ALA A 318 7.27 -18.17 18.77
CA ALA A 318 6.12 -19.00 19.09
C ALA A 318 6.31 -20.39 18.46
N ASP A 319 5.60 -21.37 19.00
CA ASP A 319 5.46 -22.74 18.48
C ASP A 319 4.23 -22.77 17.57
N VAL A 320 4.43 -22.50 16.28
CA VAL A 320 3.36 -22.38 15.28
C VAL A 320 3.29 -23.61 14.37
N ILE A 321 4.22 -24.56 14.49
CA ILE A 321 4.28 -25.75 13.65
C ILE A 321 4.78 -26.97 14.42
N ASP A 322 4.19 -28.14 14.17
CA ASP A 322 4.57 -29.39 14.82
C ASP A 322 6.09 -29.65 14.80
N THR A 323 6.60 -30.22 15.90
CA THR A 323 8.02 -30.52 16.09
C THR A 323 8.64 -31.28 14.90
N ASP A 324 9.84 -30.86 14.51
CA ASP A 324 10.63 -31.36 13.38
C ASP A 324 9.92 -31.26 12.01
N GLN A 325 8.88 -30.42 11.86
CA GLN A 325 8.17 -30.21 10.60
C GLN A 325 8.58 -28.92 9.86
N GLN A 326 8.20 -28.88 8.58
CA GLN A 326 8.17 -27.68 7.77
C GLN A 326 7.00 -27.73 6.79
N ILE A 327 6.47 -26.57 6.41
CA ILE A 327 5.39 -26.45 5.43
C ILE A 327 5.66 -25.28 4.48
N LEU A 328 5.09 -25.38 3.27
CA LEU A 328 5.06 -24.31 2.27
C LEU A 328 3.63 -23.85 2.07
N LEU A 329 3.31 -22.63 2.50
CA LEU A 329 2.02 -22.00 2.32
C LEU A 329 2.02 -21.19 1.02
N PRO A 330 1.00 -21.29 0.17
CA PRO A 330 0.90 -20.44 -1.01
C PRO A 330 0.73 -18.98 -0.58
N ALA A 331 1.39 -18.07 -1.29
CA ALA A 331 1.30 -16.65 -0.99
C ALA A 331 1.49 -15.79 -2.25
N THR A 332 1.11 -14.52 -2.14
CA THR A 332 1.38 -13.50 -3.16
C THR A 332 2.27 -12.42 -2.57
N MET A 333 3.32 -12.05 -3.30
CA MET A 333 4.24 -10.98 -2.93
C MET A 333 4.06 -9.75 -3.82
N THR A 334 4.02 -8.58 -3.21
CA THR A 334 4.02 -7.26 -3.86
C THR A 334 5.06 -6.36 -3.21
N ALA A 335 5.50 -5.31 -3.90
CA ALA A 335 6.31 -4.27 -3.28
C ALA A 335 5.86 -2.87 -3.70
N GLN A 336 6.07 -1.91 -2.82
CA GLN A 336 5.80 -0.51 -3.06
C GLN A 336 6.96 0.32 -2.51
N THR A 337 7.12 1.53 -3.03
CA THR A 337 7.97 2.56 -2.41
C THR A 337 7.07 3.65 -1.85
N GLY A 338 7.42 4.12 -0.66
CA GLY A 338 6.75 5.22 0.02
C GLY A 338 7.77 6.28 0.39
N THR A 339 7.30 7.46 0.78
CA THR A 339 8.17 8.48 1.40
C THR A 339 7.61 8.79 2.78
N VAL A 340 8.47 8.79 3.80
CA VAL A 340 8.13 9.18 5.19
C VAL A 340 9.18 10.20 5.62
N ASP A 341 8.74 11.37 6.10
CA ASP A 341 9.61 12.49 6.51
C ASP A 341 10.65 12.91 5.46
N GLY A 342 10.32 12.75 4.17
CA GLY A 342 11.21 13.05 3.04
C GLY A 342 12.22 11.95 2.68
N ALA A 343 12.26 10.84 3.42
CA ALA A 343 13.07 9.66 3.11
C ALA A 343 12.24 8.61 2.36
N VAL A 344 12.80 8.07 1.27
CA VAL A 344 12.16 6.98 0.51
C VAL A 344 12.34 5.66 1.24
N LEU A 345 11.25 4.93 1.46
CA LEU A 345 11.22 3.59 2.04
C LEU A 345 10.71 2.60 0.99
N SER A 346 11.08 1.32 1.14
CA SER A 346 10.46 0.23 0.38
C SER A 346 9.69 -0.69 1.31
N THR A 347 8.46 -1.01 0.96
CA THR A 347 7.68 -2.06 1.62
C THR A 347 7.57 -3.27 0.71
N VAL A 348 7.77 -4.46 1.26
CA VAL A 348 7.49 -5.73 0.61
C VAL A 348 6.40 -6.43 1.41
N THR A 349 5.27 -6.69 0.77
CA THR A 349 4.11 -7.30 1.40
C THR A 349 3.92 -8.70 0.88
N VAL A 350 3.81 -9.67 1.79
CA VAL A 350 3.52 -11.07 1.49
C VAL A 350 2.18 -11.42 2.13
N ARG A 351 1.20 -11.80 1.30
CA ARG A 351 -0.13 -12.20 1.74
C ARG A 351 -0.32 -13.70 1.53
N LEU A 352 -0.66 -14.43 2.59
CA LEU A 352 -1.00 -15.85 2.52
C LEU A 352 -2.24 -16.05 1.64
N GLY A 353 -2.19 -17.06 0.78
CA GLY A 353 -3.32 -17.54 -0.02
C GLY A 353 -4.01 -18.71 0.64
N ALA A 354 -5.08 -19.21 0.01
CA ALA A 354 -5.83 -20.37 0.48
C ALA A 354 -4.90 -21.55 0.78
N VAL A 355 -4.89 -21.99 2.04
CA VAL A 355 -4.18 -23.19 2.46
C VAL A 355 -5.01 -24.41 2.05
N ILE A 356 -4.38 -25.36 1.36
CA ILE A 356 -5.03 -26.60 0.94
C ILE A 356 -4.85 -27.66 2.01
N ASP A 357 -6.00 -28.11 2.51
CA ASP A 357 -6.19 -28.82 3.78
C ASP A 357 -5.98 -30.34 3.64
N GLU A 358 -4.73 -30.79 3.46
CA GLU A 358 -4.42 -32.24 3.38
C GLU A 358 -3.47 -32.75 4.49
N GLY A 359 -3.36 -32.04 5.61
CA GLY A 359 -2.59 -32.47 6.79
C GLY A 359 -1.85 -31.33 7.47
N GLU A 360 -2.57 -30.25 7.82
CA GLU A 360 -1.98 -29.04 8.37
C GLU A 360 -1.24 -29.33 9.69
N VAL A 361 0.06 -29.03 9.69
CA VAL A 361 0.98 -29.19 10.83
C VAL A 361 1.10 -27.89 11.62
N LEU A 362 0.33 -26.87 11.27
CA LEU A 362 0.33 -25.59 11.95
C LEU A 362 -0.46 -25.69 13.26
N GLN A 363 0.01 -24.98 14.27
CA GLN A 363 -0.60 -24.93 15.59
C GLN A 363 -1.08 -23.52 15.91
N PRO A 364 -2.26 -23.37 16.55
CA PRO A 364 -2.70 -22.08 17.06
C PRO A 364 -1.83 -21.64 18.25
N VAL A 365 -1.59 -20.34 18.35
CA VAL A 365 -0.88 -19.73 19.49
C VAL A 365 -1.83 -18.89 20.33
N ASP A 366 -1.81 -19.13 21.65
CA ASP A 366 -2.74 -18.49 22.61
C ASP A 366 -2.47 -17.00 22.84
N ALA A 367 -1.32 -16.48 22.40
CA ALA A 367 -0.92 -15.08 22.55
C ALA A 367 -0.14 -14.59 21.34
N ALA A 368 -0.37 -13.31 20.99
CA ALA A 368 0.38 -12.56 19.99
C ALA A 368 1.90 -12.68 20.21
N PRO A 369 2.65 -13.43 19.39
CA PRO A 369 4.07 -13.54 19.59
C PRO A 369 4.77 -12.29 19.03
N VAL A 370 5.97 -12.01 19.55
CA VAL A 370 6.78 -10.87 19.09
C VAL A 370 7.73 -11.34 18.01
N LEU A 371 7.47 -10.93 16.78
CA LEU A 371 8.28 -11.33 15.63
C LEU A 371 9.61 -10.60 15.60
N THR A 372 10.67 -11.29 15.17
CA THR A 372 11.97 -10.68 14.90
C THR A 372 12.43 -11.02 13.49
N TRP A 373 12.50 -10.00 12.63
CA TRP A 373 12.92 -10.12 11.24
C TRP A 373 14.41 -9.78 11.08
N THR A 374 15.18 -10.66 10.45
CA THR A 374 16.55 -10.36 10.02
C THR A 374 16.58 -10.25 8.49
N PRO A 375 16.81 -9.05 7.91
CA PRO A 375 16.84 -8.86 6.47
C PRO A 375 18.05 -9.56 5.81
N SER A 376 17.92 -9.92 4.53
CA SER A 376 19.04 -10.50 3.76
C SER A 376 20.02 -9.41 3.33
N ALA A 377 21.31 -9.62 3.57
CA ALA A 377 22.38 -8.76 3.06
C ALA A 377 22.55 -8.86 1.52
N ALA A 378 21.85 -9.79 0.86
CA ALA A 378 21.82 -9.89 -0.59
C ALA A 378 20.94 -8.81 -1.25
N VAL A 379 19.98 -8.24 -0.50
CA VAL A 379 19.17 -7.12 -0.98
C VAL A 379 20.03 -5.89 -1.07
N THR A 380 19.94 -5.14 -2.17
CA THR A 380 20.69 -3.90 -2.33
C THR A 380 19.80 -2.69 -2.58
N THR A 381 20.37 -1.50 -2.40
CA THR A 381 19.83 -0.27 -2.99
C THR A 381 19.94 -0.30 -4.52
N LEU A 382 19.31 0.67 -5.20
CA LEU A 382 19.52 0.90 -6.65
C LEU A 382 20.97 1.22 -7.04
N THR A 383 21.77 1.68 -6.07
CA THR A 383 23.21 1.96 -6.26
C THR A 383 24.09 0.75 -5.95
N GLY A 384 23.49 -0.41 -5.65
CA GLY A 384 24.19 -1.68 -5.42
C GLY A 384 24.79 -1.83 -4.02
N ARG A 385 24.32 -1.07 -3.02
CA ARG A 385 24.79 -1.20 -1.63
C ARG A 385 23.98 -2.27 -0.89
N PRO A 386 24.63 -3.24 -0.22
CA PRO A 386 23.94 -4.30 0.48
C PRO A 386 23.16 -3.78 1.69
N CYS A 387 22.08 -4.48 2.02
CA CYS A 387 21.32 -4.29 3.24
C CYS A 387 22.14 -4.75 4.45
N VAL A 388 22.05 -4.00 5.55
CA VAL A 388 22.59 -4.39 6.84
C VAL A 388 21.65 -5.44 7.45
N ALA A 389 22.17 -6.64 7.71
CA ALA A 389 21.44 -7.78 8.26
C ALA A 389 21.28 -7.69 9.79
N GLU A 390 20.82 -6.54 10.29
CA GLU A 390 20.52 -6.35 11.71
C GLU A 390 19.07 -6.76 12.02
N PRO A 391 18.82 -7.56 13.08
CA PRO A 391 17.47 -7.97 13.45
C PRO A 391 16.59 -6.79 13.87
N VAL A 392 15.34 -6.82 13.42
CA VAL A 392 14.29 -5.85 13.70
C VAL A 392 13.13 -6.55 14.37
N THR A 393 12.76 -6.09 15.56
CA THR A 393 11.61 -6.59 16.29
C THR A 393 10.34 -5.85 15.85
N GLN A 394 9.23 -6.57 15.76
CA GLN A 394 7.92 -6.04 15.42
C GLN A 394 7.51 -4.87 16.30
N SER A 395 6.91 -3.85 15.67
CA SER A 395 6.27 -2.72 16.35
C SER A 395 5.04 -3.22 17.12
N ALA A 396 4.84 -2.79 18.37
CA ALA A 396 3.74 -3.29 19.21
C ALA A 396 2.36 -3.21 18.50
N GLY A 397 1.62 -4.33 18.46
CA GLY A 397 0.20 -4.36 18.10
C GLY A 397 -0.24 -5.23 16.91
N GLY A 398 0.68 -5.91 16.20
CA GLY A 398 0.30 -6.82 15.11
C GLY A 398 0.16 -8.27 15.57
N THR A 399 -0.90 -8.94 15.13
CA THR A 399 -1.11 -10.38 15.23
C THR A 399 -1.44 -10.91 13.85
N PHE A 400 -0.92 -12.09 13.54
CA PHE A 400 -1.57 -12.94 12.55
C PHE A 400 -2.84 -13.51 13.15
#